data_AF-A0A932NF65-F1
#
_entry.id   AF-A0A932NF65-F1
#
_cell.length_a   1.000
_cell.length_b   1.000
_cell.length_c   1.000
_cell.angle_alpha   90.00
_cell.angle_beta   90.00
_cell.angle_gamma   90.00
#
_symmetry.space_group_name_H-M   'P 1'
#
loop_
_entity.id
_entity.type
_entity.pdbx_description
1 polymer ?
#
loop_
_entity_poly.entity_id
_entity_poly.type
_entity_poly.pdbx_seq_one_letter_code
_entity_poly.pdbx_strand_id
1 'polypeptide(L)'
;MLLFTGLGEGYSSYFRGFGNLLFSSHWDNVKISFVQKNSQQTTLAQGHRTTNITVRINNHAYHYTNGLPVLGELGVNSHLQGYLPTALLLALFIATPINWKRRLKALGIGIFILHLFIAALLWVVIVGYTETNGIGIYRFGDTAKGIITWIMQITLVNQIGISFMMPLLLWMGIIGIMDGFRSLLPPKN
;
A
#
# COMPACT_ATOMS: atom_id res chain seq x y z
N MET A 1 -23.65 6.45 4.61
CA MET A 1 -22.51 5.50 4.59
C MET A 1 -21.94 5.44 6.02
N LEU A 2 -22.58 4.70 6.92
CA LEU A 2 -22.41 4.85 8.39
C LEU A 2 -21.89 3.58 9.10
N LEU A 3 -21.67 2.47 8.39
CA LEU A 3 -21.43 1.17 9.02
C LEU A 3 -19.97 0.81 9.35
N PHE A 4 -18.99 1.69 9.06
CA PHE A 4 -17.56 1.34 9.21
C PHE A 4 -16.67 2.44 9.79
N THR A 5 -17.23 3.45 10.46
CA THR A 5 -16.42 4.59 10.97
C THR A 5 -15.35 4.13 11.97
N GLY A 6 -15.72 3.32 12.97
CA GLY A 6 -14.77 2.82 13.98
C GLY A 6 -13.72 1.84 13.41
N LEU A 7 -14.12 0.93 12.53
CA LEU A 7 -13.18 -0.03 11.91
C LEU A 7 -12.22 0.67 10.93
N GLY A 8 -12.70 1.72 10.22
CA GLY A 8 -11.87 2.52 9.31
C GLY A 8 -10.79 3.32 10.04
N GLU A 9 -11.12 3.93 11.18
CA GLU A 9 -10.15 4.66 12.02
C GLU A 9 -9.11 3.72 12.65
N GLY A 10 -9.56 2.56 13.14
CA GLY A 10 -8.67 1.51 13.65
C GLY A 10 -7.69 1.02 12.58
N TYR A 11 -8.20 0.68 11.39
CA TYR A 11 -7.35 0.25 10.27
C TYR A 11 -6.40 1.35 9.80
N SER A 12 -6.86 2.61 9.74
CA SER A 12 -6.02 3.74 9.38
C SER A 12 -4.89 3.96 10.39
N SER A 13 -5.15 3.75 11.68
CA SER A 13 -4.13 3.81 12.72
C SER A 13 -3.12 2.67 12.60
N TYR A 14 -3.59 1.44 12.36
CA TYR A 14 -2.72 0.30 12.04
C TYR A 14 -1.84 0.57 10.82
N PHE A 15 -2.43 1.05 9.73
CA PHE A 15 -1.72 1.32 8.47
C PHE A 15 -0.64 2.38 8.64
N ARG A 16 -0.93 3.46 9.39
CA ARG A 16 0.08 4.47 9.76
C ARG A 16 1.19 3.88 10.61
N GLY A 17 0.84 3.12 11.66
CA GLY A 17 1.82 2.49 12.55
C GLY A 17 2.75 1.54 11.78
N PHE A 18 2.18 0.70 10.92
CA PHE A 18 2.92 -0.21 10.06
C PHE A 18 3.82 0.53 9.07
N GLY A 19 3.31 1.58 8.41
CA GLY A 19 4.10 2.42 7.51
C GLY A 19 5.27 3.11 8.22
N ASN A 20 5.02 3.67 9.41
CA ASN A 20 6.09 4.25 10.23
C ASN A 20 7.13 3.21 10.64
N LEU A 21 6.71 2.00 11.03
CA LEU A 21 7.62 0.93 11.39
C LEU A 21 8.52 0.50 10.22
N LEU A 22 7.96 0.42 9.00
CA LEU A 22 8.71 -0.03 7.83
C LEU A 22 9.61 1.05 7.21
N PHE A 23 9.14 2.30 7.18
CA PHE A 23 9.76 3.34 6.33
C PHE A 23 10.44 4.47 7.12
N SER A 24 10.24 4.59 8.44
CA SER A 24 10.75 5.75 9.18
C SER A 24 12.28 5.79 9.32
N SER A 25 12.93 4.63 9.36
CA SER A 25 14.37 4.50 9.65
C SER A 25 15.16 3.89 8.50
N HIS A 26 14.56 3.72 7.33
CA HIS A 26 15.25 3.01 6.23
C HIS A 26 16.36 3.85 5.59
N TRP A 27 16.34 5.18 5.76
CA TRP A 27 17.33 6.08 5.16
C TRP A 27 17.89 7.04 6.19
N ASP A 28 19.22 7.13 6.28
CA ASP A 28 19.91 7.94 7.29
C ASP A 28 19.57 9.43 7.20
N ASN A 29 19.34 9.93 5.98
CA ASN A 29 19.12 11.35 5.70
C ASN A 29 17.66 11.70 5.42
N VAL A 30 16.76 10.71 5.36
CA VAL A 30 15.37 10.92 4.96
C VAL A 30 14.45 10.31 6.00
N LYS A 31 13.71 11.18 6.70
CA LYS A 31 12.70 10.79 7.67
C LYS A 31 11.34 10.72 6.99
N ILE A 32 10.77 9.52 6.95
CA ILE A 32 9.41 9.30 6.44
C ILE A 32 8.45 9.11 7.61
N SER A 33 7.33 9.83 7.58
CA SER A 33 6.30 9.72 8.61
C SER A 33 4.90 9.67 8.01
N PHE A 34 4.12 8.68 8.45
CA PHE A 34 2.72 8.49 8.11
C PHE A 34 1.87 9.16 9.19
N VAL A 35 1.25 10.28 8.82
CA VAL A 35 0.44 11.10 9.73
C VAL A 35 -1.02 11.16 9.26
N GLN A 36 -1.93 11.50 10.17
CA GLN A 36 -3.30 11.80 9.76
C GLN A 36 -3.29 12.99 8.82
N LYS A 37 -4.08 12.95 7.76
CA LYS A 37 -4.36 14.15 6.99
C LYS A 37 -5.25 15.06 7.83
N ASN A 38 -4.68 16.11 8.42
CA ASN A 38 -5.48 17.18 9.02
C ASN A 38 -6.10 18.01 7.90
N SER A 39 -7.39 18.33 8.01
CA SER A 39 -8.22 18.97 6.99
C SER A 39 -7.77 20.38 6.53
N GLN A 40 -6.61 20.89 6.95
CA GLN A 40 -6.25 22.31 6.82
C GLN A 40 -5.04 22.67 5.96
N GLN A 41 -4.28 21.75 5.38
CA GLN A 41 -3.20 22.12 4.45
C GLN A 41 -3.08 21.10 3.33
N THR A 42 -3.52 21.49 2.13
CA THR A 42 -3.10 20.84 0.89
C THR A 42 -2.78 21.91 -0.14
N THR A 43 -1.49 22.15 -0.33
CA THR A 43 -0.95 22.89 -1.46
C THR A 43 -1.12 22.06 -2.74
N LEU A 44 -1.97 22.57 -3.64
CA LEU A 44 -1.89 22.54 -5.12
C LEU A 44 -1.76 21.22 -5.93
N ALA A 45 -1.74 20.03 -5.32
CA ALA A 45 -1.75 18.75 -6.08
C ALA A 45 -3.02 17.89 -5.87
N GLN A 46 -4.17 18.53 -5.57
CA GLN A 46 -5.44 17.85 -5.31
C GLN A 46 -6.16 17.35 -6.57
N GLY A 47 -5.60 16.31 -7.18
CA GLY A 47 -6.36 15.42 -8.05
C GLY A 47 -7.27 14.50 -7.23
N HIS A 48 -8.49 14.94 -6.92
CA HIS A 48 -9.76 14.19 -6.75
C HIS A 48 -9.81 12.82 -5.99
N ARG A 49 -8.76 12.37 -5.30
CA ARG A 49 -8.78 11.16 -4.48
C ARG A 49 -8.88 11.53 -3.01
N THR A 50 -9.88 10.96 -2.32
CA THR A 50 -10.09 11.10 -0.88
C THR A 50 -8.94 10.45 -0.11
N THR A 51 -7.85 11.18 0.13
CA THR A 51 -6.74 10.69 0.95
C THR A 51 -6.99 11.00 2.42
N ASN A 52 -6.71 10.05 3.31
CA ASN A 52 -6.92 10.16 4.76
C ASN A 52 -5.60 10.09 5.55
N ILE A 53 -4.51 9.73 4.88
CA ILE A 53 -3.15 9.70 5.43
C ILE A 53 -2.27 10.61 4.56
N THR A 54 -1.39 11.37 5.20
CA THR A 54 -0.30 12.09 4.54
C THR A 54 1.01 11.40 4.91
N VAL A 55 1.77 11.02 3.89
CA VAL A 55 3.15 10.55 4.02
C VAL A 55 4.04 11.77 3.88
N ARG A 56 4.65 12.20 4.98
CA ARG A 56 5.60 13.30 5.02
C ARG A 56 7.00 12.76 4.86
N ILE A 57 7.74 13.39 3.96
CA ILE A 57 9.11 13.01 3.62
C ILE A 57 9.97 14.23 3.90
N ASN A 58 10.89 14.11 4.85
CA ASN A 58 11.81 15.18 5.21
C ASN A 58 13.23 14.72 4.90
N ASN A 59 13.90 15.41 3.98
CA ASN A 59 15.29 15.15 3.67
C ASN A 59 16.19 16.16 4.39
N HIS A 60 16.91 15.69 5.41
CA HIS A 60 17.78 16.53 6.25
C HIS A 60 19.11 16.87 5.59
N ALA A 61 19.54 16.11 4.57
CA ALA A 61 20.78 16.39 3.85
C ALA A 61 20.61 17.50 2.81
N TYR A 62 19.38 17.82 2.40
CA TYR A 62 19.12 18.77 1.33
C TYR A 62 18.33 19.97 1.82
N HIS A 63 18.81 21.13 1.41
CA HIS A 63 18.19 22.40 1.69
C HIS A 63 17.97 23.15 0.37
N TYR A 64 16.84 23.84 0.27
CA TYR A 64 16.63 24.84 -0.76
C TYR A 64 17.68 25.96 -0.66
N THR A 65 17.78 26.80 -1.69
CA THR A 65 18.71 27.94 -1.73
C THR A 65 18.53 28.92 -0.57
N ASN A 66 17.36 28.93 0.07
CA ASN A 66 17.04 29.72 1.26
C ASN A 66 17.41 29.02 2.60
N GLY A 67 18.04 27.85 2.56
CA GLY A 67 18.46 27.09 3.73
C GLY A 67 17.35 26.27 4.41
N LEU A 68 16.13 26.22 3.87
CA LEU A 68 15.05 25.38 4.41
C LEU A 68 15.17 23.93 3.91
N PRO A 69 14.83 22.92 4.74
CA PRO A 69 14.91 21.53 4.32
C PRO A 69 13.90 21.21 3.20
N VAL A 70 14.26 20.25 2.34
CA VAL A 70 13.37 19.79 1.28
C VAL A 70 12.30 18.87 1.88
N LEU A 71 11.05 19.32 1.79
CA LEU A 71 9.86 18.62 2.31
C LEU A 71 8.98 18.13 1.16
N GLY A 72 8.51 16.88 1.27
CA GLY A 72 7.53 16.28 0.38
C GLY A 72 6.32 15.76 1.13
N GLU A 73 5.15 15.83 0.49
CA GLU A 73 3.91 15.27 1.02
C GLU A 73 3.19 14.44 -0.04
N LEU A 74 2.97 13.17 0.27
CA LEU A 74 2.24 12.23 -0.56
C LEU A 74 0.93 11.81 0.13
N GLY A 75 -0.20 11.97 -0.56
CA GLY A 75 -1.49 11.53 -0.05
C GLY A 75 -1.72 10.04 -0.26
N VAL A 76 -2.12 9.33 0.79
CA VAL A 76 -2.47 7.91 0.79
C VAL A 76 -3.91 7.71 1.28
N ASN A 77 -4.64 6.79 0.66
CA ASN A 77 -5.95 6.35 1.12
C ASN A 77 -5.83 4.93 1.69
N SER A 78 -5.78 4.78 3.01
CA SER A 78 -5.66 3.45 3.65
C SER A 78 -6.87 2.56 3.38
N HIS A 79 -8.05 3.14 3.12
CA HIS A 79 -9.26 2.36 2.85
C HIS A 79 -9.15 1.66 1.49
N LEU A 80 -8.82 2.41 0.44
CA LEU A 80 -8.68 1.88 -0.92
C LEU A 80 -7.43 1.00 -1.05
N GLN A 81 -6.31 1.41 -0.45
CA GLN A 81 -5.01 0.77 -0.68
C GLN A 81 -4.74 -0.42 0.24
N GLY A 82 -5.40 -0.49 1.41
CA GLY A 82 -5.16 -1.56 2.39
C GLY A 82 -6.43 -2.27 2.85
N TYR A 83 -7.44 -1.52 3.31
CA TYR A 83 -8.62 -2.12 3.91
C TYR A 83 -9.42 -2.96 2.93
N LEU A 84 -9.79 -2.39 1.78
CA LEU A 84 -10.54 -3.07 0.73
C LEU A 84 -9.88 -4.36 0.22
N PRO A 85 -8.59 -4.38 -0.17
CA PRO A 85 -7.94 -5.61 -0.57
C PRO A 85 -7.91 -6.66 0.55
N THR A 86 -7.70 -6.23 1.80
CA THR A 86 -7.69 -7.13 2.96
C THR A 86 -9.07 -7.71 3.24
N ALA A 87 -10.11 -6.88 3.20
CA ALA A 87 -11.50 -7.29 3.38
C ALA A 87 -11.94 -8.26 2.27
N LEU A 88 -11.54 -8.00 1.02
CA LEU A 88 -11.80 -8.91 -0.09
C LEU A 88 -11.12 -10.26 0.12
N LEU A 89 -9.84 -10.27 0.52
CA LEU A 89 -9.13 -11.51 0.82
C LEU A 89 -9.82 -12.30 1.92
N LEU A 90 -10.20 -11.64 3.02
CA LEU A 90 -10.94 -12.24 4.12
C LEU A 90 -12.26 -12.84 3.64
N ALA A 91 -13.03 -12.10 2.85
CA ALA A 91 -14.30 -12.56 2.30
C ALA A 91 -14.12 -13.82 1.44
N LEU A 92 -13.09 -13.86 0.58
CA LEU A 92 -12.78 -15.02 -0.25
C LEU A 92 -12.47 -16.26 0.61
N PHE A 93 -11.63 -16.12 1.65
CA PHE A 93 -11.31 -17.23 2.55
C PHE A 93 -12.49 -17.70 3.41
N ILE A 94 -13.36 -16.78 3.84
CA ILE A 94 -14.58 -17.12 4.57
C ILE A 94 -15.53 -17.92 3.67
N ALA A 95 -15.66 -17.54 2.40
CA ALA A 95 -16.49 -18.24 1.43
C ALA A 95 -15.93 -19.60 1.00
N THR A 96 -14.65 -19.87 1.21
CA THR A 96 -14.01 -21.11 0.72
C THR A 96 -14.37 -22.30 1.60
N PRO A 97 -14.86 -23.43 1.07
CA PRO A 97 -15.22 -24.63 1.83
C PRO A 97 -13.99 -25.48 2.25
N ILE A 98 -13.00 -24.87 2.90
CA ILE A 98 -11.81 -25.54 3.43
C ILE A 98 -11.94 -25.72 4.95
N ASN A 99 -11.42 -26.82 5.50
CA ASN A 99 -11.32 -27.05 6.94
C ASN A 99 -10.66 -25.85 7.65
N TRP A 100 -11.27 -25.40 8.75
CA TRP A 100 -10.91 -24.18 9.47
C TRP A 100 -9.43 -24.10 9.86
N LYS A 101 -8.80 -25.21 10.26
CA LYS A 101 -7.37 -25.23 10.63
C LYS A 101 -6.46 -24.86 9.45
N ARG A 102 -6.73 -25.44 8.27
CA ARG A 102 -5.98 -25.16 7.04
C ARG A 102 -6.29 -23.75 6.53
N ARG A 103 -7.56 -23.35 6.61
CA ARG A 103 -8.04 -22.03 6.24
C ARG A 103 -7.36 -20.91 7.01
N LEU A 104 -7.23 -21.04 8.34
CA LEU A 104 -6.57 -20.02 9.17
C LEU A 104 -5.08 -19.88 8.84
N LYS A 105 -4.36 -20.99 8.63
CA LYS A 105 -2.95 -20.95 8.20
C LYS A 105 -2.81 -20.27 6.83
N ALA A 106 -3.66 -20.66 5.88
CA ALA A 106 -3.69 -20.13 4.53
C ALA A 106 -4.02 -18.63 4.51
N LEU A 107 -5.01 -18.22 5.31
CA LEU A 107 -5.40 -16.83 5.48
C LEU A 107 -4.27 -16.00 6.10
N GLY A 108 -3.58 -16.52 7.13
CA GLY A 108 -2.44 -15.84 7.74
C GLY A 108 -1.31 -15.57 6.74
N ILE A 109 -0.97 -16.58 5.93
CA ILE A 109 0.02 -16.44 4.84
C ILE A 109 -0.47 -15.44 3.80
N GLY A 110 -1.75 -15.52 3.38
CA GLY A 110 -2.34 -14.61 2.40
C GLY A 110 -2.32 -13.16 2.86
N ILE A 111 -2.71 -12.89 4.11
CA ILE A 111 -2.67 -11.54 4.72
C ILE A 111 -1.24 -11.02 4.75
N PHE A 112 -0.28 -11.86 5.17
CA PHE A 112 1.12 -11.48 5.22
C PHE A 112 1.66 -11.10 3.83
N ILE A 113 1.45 -11.96 2.81
CA ILE A 113 1.89 -11.69 1.45
C ILE A 113 1.20 -10.43 0.87
N LEU A 114 -0.09 -10.26 1.13
CA LEU A 114 -0.83 -9.08 0.68
C LEU A 114 -0.24 -7.78 1.28
N HIS A 115 0.06 -7.76 2.57
CA HIS A 115 0.63 -6.57 3.22
C HIS A 115 2.07 -6.33 2.79
N LEU A 116 2.86 -7.38 2.55
CA LEU A 116 4.19 -7.26 1.96
C LEU A 116 4.13 -6.65 0.56
N PHE A 117 3.17 -7.09 -0.26
CA PHE A 117 2.93 -6.52 -1.59
C PHE A 117 2.51 -5.05 -1.54
N ILE A 118 1.58 -4.69 -0.64
CA ILE A 118 1.18 -3.28 -0.44
C ILE A 118 2.38 -2.43 0.01
N ALA A 119 3.21 -2.93 0.92
CA ALA A 119 4.42 -2.25 1.36
C ALA A 119 5.42 -2.04 0.20
N ALA A 120 5.61 -3.06 -0.66
CA ALA A 120 6.47 -2.93 -1.84
C ALA A 120 5.94 -1.89 -2.83
N LEU A 121 4.63 -1.83 -3.07
CA LEU A 121 4.03 -0.78 -3.90
C LEU A 121 4.20 0.62 -3.28
N LEU A 122 3.95 0.76 -1.98
CA LEU A 122 4.17 2.03 -1.27
C LEU A 122 5.62 2.48 -1.35
N TRP A 123 6.57 1.57 -1.19
CA TRP A 123 7.99 1.84 -1.35
C TRP A 123 8.30 2.42 -2.72
N VAL A 124 7.82 1.78 -3.80
CA VAL A 124 8.02 2.24 -5.18
C VAL A 124 7.41 3.63 -5.39
N VAL A 125 6.21 3.89 -4.87
CA VAL A 125 5.55 5.19 -4.98
C VAL A 125 6.31 6.26 -4.20
N ILE A 126 6.77 5.96 -2.98
CA ILE A 126 7.54 6.90 -2.15
C ILE A 126 8.86 7.24 -2.84
N VAL A 127 9.62 6.24 -3.27
CA VAL A 127 10.91 6.44 -3.96
C VAL A 127 10.70 7.17 -5.30
N GLY A 128 9.69 6.79 -6.08
CA GLY A 128 9.39 7.49 -7.32
C GLY A 128 8.99 8.94 -7.10
N TYR A 129 8.17 9.21 -6.08
CA TYR A 129 7.79 10.57 -5.71
C TYR A 129 8.99 11.42 -5.27
N THR A 130 9.89 10.88 -4.44
CA THR A 130 11.06 11.66 -3.99
C THR A 130 12.01 11.97 -5.13
N GLU A 131 12.21 11.04 -6.04
CA GLU A 131 13.11 11.21 -7.19
C GLU A 131 12.55 12.21 -8.21
N THR A 132 11.24 12.15 -8.47
CA THR A 132 10.56 13.06 -9.42
C THR A 132 10.43 14.48 -8.90
N ASN A 133 10.31 14.68 -7.58
CA ASN A 133 10.18 15.99 -6.96
C ASN A 133 11.53 16.59 -6.49
N GLY A 134 12.66 15.97 -6.86
CA GLY A 134 13.99 16.47 -6.50
C GLY A 134 14.34 16.34 -5.02
N ILE A 135 13.56 15.59 -4.24
CA ILE A 135 13.83 15.23 -2.84
C ILE A 135 14.96 14.19 -2.78
N GLY A 136 15.04 13.32 -3.80
CA GLY A 136 16.20 12.51 -4.17
C GLY A 136 16.78 11.63 -3.05
N ILE A 137 16.20 10.45 -2.85
CA ILE A 137 16.73 9.44 -1.91
C ILE A 137 17.94 8.71 -2.53
N TYR A 138 17.83 8.31 -3.79
CA TYR A 138 18.79 7.46 -4.51
C TYR A 138 19.46 8.15 -5.71
N ARG A 139 18.90 9.25 -6.21
CA ARG A 139 19.41 10.02 -7.36
C ARG A 139 19.66 9.15 -8.58
N PHE A 140 18.59 8.56 -9.10
CA PHE A 140 18.69 7.74 -10.30
C PHE A 140 19.13 8.56 -11.52
N GLY A 141 19.86 7.92 -12.43
CA GLY A 141 20.11 8.50 -13.76
C GLY A 141 18.81 8.69 -14.54
N ASP A 142 18.84 9.51 -15.59
CA ASP A 142 17.62 9.93 -16.32
C ASP A 142 16.81 8.75 -16.87
N THR A 143 17.49 7.71 -17.37
CA THR A 143 16.85 6.48 -17.83
C THR A 143 16.10 5.75 -16.71
N ALA A 144 16.72 5.62 -15.54
CA ALA A 144 16.11 4.95 -14.40
C ALA A 144 14.97 5.80 -13.79
N LYS A 145 15.09 7.13 -13.80
CA LYS A 145 13.98 8.04 -13.45
C LYS A 145 12.79 7.86 -14.39
N GLY A 146 13.03 7.74 -15.69
CA GLY A 146 11.98 7.45 -16.68
C GLY A 146 11.24 6.16 -16.37
N ILE A 147 11.97 5.08 -16.09
CA ILE A 147 11.39 3.78 -15.72
C ILE A 147 10.56 3.89 -14.44
N ILE A 148 11.11 4.50 -13.39
CA ILE A 148 10.42 4.62 -12.10
C ILE A 148 9.17 5.51 -12.21
N THR A 149 9.24 6.58 -12.99
CA THR A 149 8.08 7.46 -13.25
C THR A 149 6.97 6.70 -13.96
N TRP A 150 7.32 5.89 -14.96
CA TRP A 150 6.38 5.03 -15.66
C TRP A 150 5.74 4.00 -14.73
N ILE A 151 6.53 3.31 -13.89
CA ILE A 151 6.03 2.36 -12.89
C ILE A 151 5.10 3.07 -11.89
N MET A 152 5.48 4.25 -11.42
CA MET A 152 4.69 5.04 -10.48
C MET A 152 3.35 5.43 -11.11
N GLN A 153 3.34 5.91 -12.36
CA GLN A 153 2.10 6.26 -13.07
C GLN A 153 1.19 5.05 -13.23
N ILE A 154 1.71 3.89 -13.66
CA ILE A 154 0.92 2.65 -13.77
C ILE A 154 0.37 2.26 -12.41
N THR A 155 1.21 2.28 -11.37
CA THR A 155 0.82 1.89 -10.02
C THR A 155 -0.25 2.82 -9.45
N LEU A 156 -0.15 4.13 -9.68
CA LEU A 156 -1.13 5.12 -9.21
C LEU A 156 -2.43 5.08 -10.01
N VAL A 157 -2.36 4.99 -11.34
CA VAL A 157 -3.54 4.96 -12.22
C VAL A 157 -4.31 3.66 -11.99
N ASN A 158 -3.62 2.53 -11.99
CA ASN A 158 -4.22 1.20 -11.86
C ASN A 158 -4.31 0.72 -10.41
N GLN A 159 -4.05 1.58 -9.43
CA GLN A 159 -3.97 1.21 -8.02
C GLN A 159 -5.20 0.44 -7.56
N ILE A 160 -6.39 0.93 -7.93
CA ILE A 160 -7.67 0.32 -7.54
C ILE A 160 -7.81 -1.07 -8.17
N GLY A 161 -7.52 -1.21 -9.47
CA GLY A 161 -7.60 -2.49 -10.17
C GLY A 161 -6.60 -3.52 -9.64
N ILE A 162 -5.35 -3.11 -9.42
CA ILE A 162 -4.28 -3.96 -8.87
C ILE A 162 -4.65 -4.40 -7.44
N SER A 163 -5.19 -3.49 -6.61
CA SER A 163 -5.63 -3.81 -5.26
C SER A 163 -6.74 -4.87 -5.23
N PHE A 164 -7.64 -4.94 -6.22
CA PHE A 164 -8.67 -6.00 -6.26
C PHE A 164 -8.18 -7.31 -6.88
N MET A 165 -7.32 -7.23 -7.91
CA MET A 165 -6.81 -8.40 -8.61
C MET A 165 -5.87 -9.23 -7.72
N MET A 166 -5.06 -8.58 -6.90
CA MET A 166 -4.05 -9.28 -6.08
C MET A 166 -4.64 -10.22 -5.01
N PRO A 167 -5.63 -9.83 -4.19
CA PRO A 167 -6.32 -10.75 -3.29
C PRO A 167 -6.88 -11.98 -3.99
N LEU A 168 -7.45 -11.80 -5.19
CA LEU A 168 -8.01 -12.88 -5.99
C LEU A 168 -6.93 -13.84 -6.51
N LEU A 169 -5.82 -13.31 -7.03
CA LEU A 169 -4.66 -14.12 -7.46
C LEU A 169 -4.04 -14.89 -6.29
N LEU A 170 -3.84 -14.24 -5.16
CA LEU A 170 -3.31 -14.88 -3.94
C LEU A 170 -4.23 -16.00 -3.47
N TRP A 171 -5.54 -15.73 -3.44
CA TRP A 171 -6.53 -16.73 -3.06
C TRP A 171 -6.51 -17.93 -4.01
N MET A 172 -6.53 -17.71 -5.33
CA MET A 172 -6.47 -18.80 -6.33
C MET A 172 -5.18 -19.61 -6.20
N GLY A 173 -4.02 -18.95 -6.05
CA GLY A 173 -2.73 -19.63 -5.88
C GLY A 173 -2.69 -20.48 -4.61
N ILE A 174 -3.19 -19.95 -3.49
CA ILE A 174 -3.23 -20.67 -2.23
C ILE A 174 -4.17 -21.89 -2.31
N ILE A 175 -5.36 -21.74 -2.89
CA ILE A 175 -6.26 -22.89 -3.11
C ILE A 175 -5.66 -23.92 -4.05
N GLY A 176 -4.97 -23.45 -5.10
CA GLY A 176 -4.22 -24.28 -6.05
C GLY A 176 -3.22 -25.19 -5.36
N ILE A 177 -2.37 -24.60 -4.53
CA ILE A 177 -1.31 -25.32 -3.79
C ILE A 177 -1.91 -26.30 -2.76
N MET A 178 -3.07 -25.98 -2.20
CA MET A 178 -3.68 -26.79 -1.14
C MET A 178 -4.51 -27.97 -1.64
N ASP A 179 -4.48 -28.28 -2.95
CA ASP A 179 -5.37 -29.24 -3.63
C ASP A 179 -6.86 -28.94 -3.38
N GLY A 180 -7.20 -27.71 -2.96
CA GLY A 180 -8.55 -27.31 -2.61
C GLY A 180 -9.50 -27.33 -3.82
N PHE A 181 -8.97 -27.22 -5.04
CA PHE A 181 -9.77 -27.38 -6.25
C PHE A 181 -10.40 -28.76 -6.37
N ARG A 182 -9.75 -29.83 -5.87
CA ARG A 182 -10.34 -31.17 -5.89
C ARG A 182 -11.58 -31.26 -5.00
N SER A 183 -11.65 -30.47 -3.93
CA SER A 183 -12.85 -30.35 -3.09
C SER A 183 -13.92 -29.40 -3.65
N LEU A 184 -13.59 -28.62 -4.69
CA LEU A 184 -14.51 -27.68 -5.35
C LEU A 184 -15.12 -28.26 -6.63
N LEU A 185 -14.51 -29.27 -7.24
CA LEU A 185 -15.04 -29.97 -8.40
C LEU A 185 -16.03 -31.06 -7.96
N PRO A 186 -17.17 -31.23 -8.66
CA PRO A 186 -18.06 -32.34 -8.39
C PRO A 186 -17.34 -33.68 -8.60
N PRO A 187 -17.67 -34.73 -7.83
CA PRO A 187 -17.09 -36.05 -8.03
C PRO A 187 -17.36 -36.51 -9.46
N LYS A 188 -16.32 -37.02 -10.13
CA LYS A 188 -16.48 -37.70 -11.42
C LYS A 188 -17.31 -38.97 -11.18
N ASN A 189 -18.56 -38.95 -11.63
CA ASN A 189 -19.37 -40.16 -11.80
C ASN A 189 -18.78 -41.04 -12.89
#